data_AF-A0A0N0SW67-F1
#
_entry.id   AF-A0A0N0SW67-F1
#
_cell.length_a   1.000
_cell.length_b   1.000
_cell.length_c   1.000
_cell.angle_alpha   90.00
_cell.angle_beta   90.00
_cell.angle_gamma   90.00
#
_symmetry.space_group_name_H-M   'P 1'
#
loop_
_entity.id
_entity.type
_entity.pdbx_description
1 polymer ?
#
loop_
_entity_poly.entity_id
_entity_poly.type
_entity_poly.pdbx_seq_one_letter_code
_entity_poly.pdbx_strand_id
1 'polypeptide(L)'
;MTPPPRASYGAPSAQETVAGSLLDEARRLAPDAVALRRALHACPELGLDLPDTQRLVLDALDGLGLEIRTGRTLSSGTALLTAAADGPTILLRADMDALPVTEDRAWHRMRPRHCTRPA
;
A
#
# COMPACT_ATOMS: atom_id res chain seq x y z
N MET A 1 46.29 -24.68 7.13
CA MET A 1 45.20 -24.06 6.37
C MET A 1 44.66 -22.92 7.21
N THR A 2 45.10 -21.70 6.94
CA THR A 2 44.76 -20.51 7.73
C THR A 2 43.33 -20.09 7.41
N PRO A 3 42.47 -19.79 8.41
CA PRO A 3 41.14 -19.27 8.14
C PRO A 3 41.25 -17.90 7.42
N PRO A 4 40.34 -17.60 6.47
CA PRO A 4 40.35 -16.30 5.82
C PRO A 4 40.10 -15.19 6.84
N PRO A 5 40.67 -13.98 6.64
CA PRO A 5 40.43 -12.87 7.54
C PRO A 5 38.92 -12.52 7.55
N ARG A 6 38.39 -12.25 8.74
CA ARG A 6 37.03 -11.71 8.89
C ARG A 6 37.00 -10.35 8.19
N ALA A 7 36.06 -10.18 7.26
CA ALA A 7 35.79 -8.90 6.63
C ALA A 7 35.55 -7.85 7.73
N SER A 8 36.39 -6.83 7.78
CA SER A 8 36.14 -5.65 8.59
C SER A 8 34.89 -4.97 8.03
N TYR A 9 33.86 -4.82 8.85
CA TYR A 9 32.69 -4.00 8.51
C TYR A 9 33.16 -2.55 8.35
N GLY A 10 33.35 -2.13 7.10
CA GLY A 10 33.57 -0.74 6.72
C GLY A 10 32.32 0.10 6.98
N ALA A 11 32.48 1.43 6.91
CA ALA A 11 31.39 2.39 6.96
C ALA A 11 30.24 2.00 6.01
N PRO A 12 28.98 2.33 6.34
CA PRO A 12 27.84 1.91 5.55
C PRO A 12 28.01 2.31 4.09
N SER A 13 27.77 1.34 3.21
CA SER A 13 27.77 1.54 1.76
C SER A 13 26.74 2.60 1.36
N ALA A 14 26.90 3.24 0.21
CA ALA A 14 25.94 4.22 -0.29
C ALA A 14 24.50 3.68 -0.36
N GLN A 15 24.34 2.35 -0.48
CA GLN A 15 23.05 1.65 -0.49
C GLN A 15 22.40 1.58 0.92
N GLU A 16 23.19 1.53 2.00
CA GLU A 16 22.69 1.54 3.38
C GLU A 16 22.19 2.93 3.80
N THR A 17 22.85 4.00 3.35
CA THR A 17 22.41 5.39 3.60
C THR A 17 21.09 5.71 2.90
N VAL A 18 20.91 5.21 1.65
CA VAL A 18 19.65 5.34 0.91
C VAL A 18 18.53 4.54 1.58
N ALA A 19 18.77 3.29 1.98
CA ALA A 19 17.78 2.48 2.67
C ALA A 19 17.33 3.08 4.02
N GLY A 20 18.26 3.65 4.79
CA GLY A 20 17.95 4.37 6.03
C GLY A 20 17.06 5.59 5.77
N SER A 21 17.40 6.40 4.76
CA SER A 21 16.60 7.57 4.38
C SER A 21 15.19 7.19 3.90
N LEU A 22 15.06 6.14 3.07
CA LEU A 22 13.78 5.64 2.56
C LEU A 22 12.88 5.12 3.67
N LEU A 23 13.45 4.42 4.66
CA LEU A 23 12.69 3.93 5.81
C LEU A 23 12.15 5.08 6.66
N ASP A 24 12.93 6.14 6.82
CA ASP A 24 12.48 7.34 7.53
C ASP A 24 11.40 8.10 6.76
N GLU A 25 11.46 8.14 5.42
CA GLU A 25 10.37 8.70 4.60
C GLU A 25 9.10 7.86 4.72
N ALA A 26 9.20 6.54 4.64
CA ALA A 26 8.08 5.62 4.80
C ALA A 26 7.42 5.78 6.17
N ARG A 27 8.21 5.96 7.23
CA ARG A 27 7.70 6.27 8.58
C ARG A 27 6.94 7.59 8.64
N ARG A 28 7.38 8.62 7.90
CA ARG A 28 6.67 9.90 7.81
C ARG A 28 5.32 9.76 7.11
N LEU A 29 5.21 8.88 6.12
CA LEU A 29 3.96 8.61 5.38
C LEU A 29 3.02 7.61 6.09
N ALA A 30 3.52 6.87 7.09
CA ALA A 30 2.75 5.84 7.79
C ALA A 30 1.41 6.34 8.41
N PRO A 31 1.30 7.56 8.97
CA PRO A 31 0.02 8.07 9.47
C PRO A 31 -1.07 8.13 8.40
N ASP A 32 -0.73 8.54 7.18
CA ASP A 32 -1.68 8.64 6.06
C ASP A 32 -2.10 7.26 5.58
N ALA A 33 -1.15 6.31 5.49
CA ALA A 33 -1.46 4.91 5.20
C ALA A 33 -2.38 4.29 6.27
N VAL A 34 -2.19 4.63 7.55
CA VAL A 34 -3.08 4.19 8.64
C VAL A 34 -4.46 4.82 8.52
N ALA A 35 -4.56 6.08 8.11
CA ALA A 35 -5.83 6.75 7.86
C ALA A 35 -6.59 6.10 6.69
N LEU A 36 -5.92 5.85 5.57
CA LEU A 36 -6.48 5.13 4.42
C LEU A 36 -6.97 3.74 4.83
N ARG A 37 -6.15 2.95 5.53
CA ARG A 37 -6.55 1.63 6.05
C ARG A 37 -7.81 1.72 6.91
N ARG A 38 -7.93 2.72 7.79
CA ARG A 38 -9.12 2.91 8.63
C ARG A 38 -10.35 3.27 7.80
N ALA A 39 -10.19 4.05 6.74
CA ALA A 39 -11.29 4.39 5.82
C ALA A 39 -11.78 3.13 5.07
N LEU A 40 -10.86 2.35 4.49
CA LEU A 40 -11.16 1.09 3.81
C LEU A 40 -11.84 0.08 4.75
N HIS A 41 -11.32 -0.07 5.97
CA HIS A 41 -11.88 -1.00 6.98
C HIS A 41 -13.23 -0.54 7.54
N ALA A 42 -13.57 0.76 7.44
CA ALA A 42 -14.85 1.27 7.95
C ALA A 42 -16.04 0.87 7.06
N CYS A 43 -15.79 0.69 5.77
CA CYS A 43 -16.77 0.26 4.77
C CYS A 43 -16.16 -0.81 3.84
N PRO A 44 -15.99 -2.05 4.33
CA PRO A 44 -15.41 -3.11 3.52
C PRO A 44 -16.38 -3.55 2.41
N GLU A 45 -15.92 -3.55 1.16
CA GLU A 45 -16.66 -4.10 0.01
C GLU A 45 -16.19 -5.53 -0.30
N LEU A 46 -17.10 -6.37 -0.80
CA LEU A 46 -16.86 -7.80 -1.01
C LEU A 46 -16.77 -8.15 -2.49
N GLY A 47 -15.88 -9.09 -2.84
CA GLY A 47 -15.82 -9.67 -4.18
C GLY A 47 -15.16 -8.76 -5.21
N LEU A 48 -15.73 -8.69 -6.41
CA LEU A 48 -15.07 -8.11 -7.60
C LEU A 48 -15.58 -6.71 -8.00
N ASP A 49 -16.61 -6.21 -7.33
CA ASP A 49 -17.19 -4.87 -7.54
C ASP A 49 -16.98 -4.03 -6.28
N LEU A 50 -15.96 -3.18 -6.33
CA LEU A 50 -15.41 -2.43 -5.20
C LEU A 50 -15.30 -0.91 -5.52
N PRO A 51 -16.39 -0.24 -5.92
CA PRO A 51 -16.34 1.13 -6.41
C PRO A 51 -15.80 2.14 -5.38
N ASP A 52 -16.19 2.02 -4.10
CA ASP A 52 -15.73 2.96 -3.07
C ASP A 52 -14.29 2.69 -2.64
N THR A 53 -13.92 1.41 -2.52
CA THR A 53 -12.58 0.95 -2.20
C THR A 53 -11.60 1.36 -3.29
N GLN A 54 -11.96 1.13 -4.57
CA GLN A 54 -11.13 1.54 -5.71
C GLN A 54 -10.97 3.06 -5.75
N ARG A 55 -12.04 3.84 -5.50
CA ARG A 55 -11.96 5.30 -5.42
C ARG A 55 -10.97 5.75 -4.34
N LEU A 56 -11.07 5.22 -3.12
CA LEU A 56 -10.14 5.57 -2.03
C LEU A 56 -8.68 5.25 -2.37
N VAL A 57 -8.42 4.12 -3.06
CA VAL A 57 -7.07 3.77 -3.51
C VAL A 57 -6.58 4.71 -4.60
N LEU A 58 -7.43 5.06 -5.58
CA LEU A 58 -7.09 6.00 -6.64
C LEU A 58 -6.81 7.40 -6.09
N ASP A 59 -7.64 7.88 -5.17
CA ASP A 59 -7.46 9.18 -4.50
C ASP A 59 -6.12 9.23 -3.73
N ALA A 60 -5.70 8.11 -3.11
CA ALA A 60 -4.43 8.02 -2.40
C ALA A 60 -3.20 7.95 -3.31
N LEU A 61 -3.38 7.51 -4.56
CA LEU A 61 -2.32 7.44 -5.57
C LEU A 61 -2.24 8.70 -6.45
N ASP A 62 -3.24 9.57 -6.36
CA ASP A 62 -3.30 10.80 -7.14
C ASP A 62 -2.11 11.72 -6.82
N GLY A 63 -1.62 12.42 -7.84
CA GLY A 63 -0.48 13.35 -7.71
C GLY A 63 0.89 12.70 -7.54
N LEU A 64 1.01 11.37 -7.45
CA LEU A 64 2.31 10.68 -7.29
C LEU A 64 3.09 10.49 -8.61
N GLY A 65 2.60 11.01 -9.72
CA GLY A 65 3.27 10.88 -11.03
C GLY A 65 3.21 9.47 -11.62
N LEU A 66 2.18 8.70 -11.27
CA LEU A 66 1.98 7.33 -11.71
C LEU A 66 1.11 7.27 -12.98
N GLU A 67 1.45 6.39 -13.92
CA GLU A 67 0.53 6.03 -14.99
C GLU A 67 -0.46 4.99 -14.46
N ILE A 68 -1.69 5.42 -14.19
CA ILE A 68 -2.74 4.57 -13.62
C ILE A 68 -3.65 4.06 -14.72
N ARG A 69 -3.94 2.75 -14.69
CA ARG A 69 -4.94 2.10 -15.56
C ARG A 69 -5.87 1.26 -14.70
N THR A 70 -7.18 1.41 -14.87
CA THR A 70 -8.19 0.61 -14.17
C THR A 70 -8.66 -0.57 -15.01
N GLY A 71 -9.09 -1.64 -14.36
CA GLY A 71 -9.75 -2.78 -14.99
C GLY A 71 -11.07 -2.40 -15.65
N ARG A 72 -11.51 -3.22 -16.62
CA ARG A 72 -12.79 -3.02 -17.34
C ARG A 72 -13.91 -3.97 -16.89
N THR A 73 -13.55 -5.12 -16.32
CA THR A 73 -14.49 -6.20 -15.97
C THR A 73 -14.68 -6.38 -14.48
N LEU A 74 -13.73 -5.94 -13.66
CA LEU A 74 -13.76 -5.97 -12.21
C LEU A 74 -12.96 -4.80 -11.65
N SER A 75 -13.24 -4.43 -10.41
CA SER A 75 -12.49 -3.40 -9.70
C SER A 75 -11.05 -3.82 -9.49
N SER A 76 -10.15 -3.18 -10.23
CA SER A 76 -8.72 -3.43 -10.23
C SER A 76 -7.99 -2.25 -10.84
N GLY A 77 -6.69 -2.15 -10.57
CA GLY A 77 -5.86 -1.18 -11.24
C GLY A 77 -4.38 -1.56 -11.24
N THR A 78 -3.65 -0.96 -12.14
CA THR A 78 -2.18 -1.00 -12.19
C THR A 78 -1.67 0.44 -12.16
N ALA A 79 -0.65 0.70 -11.35
CA ALA A 79 0.05 1.96 -11.32
C ALA A 79 1.52 1.73 -11.71
N LEU A 80 1.96 2.37 -12.79
CA LEU A 80 3.33 2.27 -13.28
C LEU A 80 4.12 3.52 -12.89
N LEU A 81 5.23 3.32 -12.17
CA LEU A 81 6.25 4.33 -11.94
C LEU A 81 7.44 4.02 -12.85
N THR A 82 7.66 4.86 -13.86
CA THR A 82 8.77 4.69 -14.79
C THR A 82 10.02 5.38 -14.24
N ALA A 83 11.10 4.60 -14.06
CA ALA A 83 12.39 5.15 -13.67
C ALA A 83 13.05 5.92 -14.84
N ALA A 84 13.89 6.90 -14.51
CA ALA A 84 14.63 7.68 -15.50
C ALA A 84 15.77 6.89 -16.19
N ALA A 85 16.16 5.74 -15.62
CA ALA A 85 17.24 4.91 -16.12
C ALA A 85 16.78 3.46 -16.27
N ASP A 86 17.37 2.75 -17.24
CA ASP A 86 17.11 1.33 -17.45
C ASP A 86 17.56 0.49 -16.25
N GLY A 87 16.76 -0.51 -15.90
CA GLY A 87 17.02 -1.35 -14.75
C GLY A 87 15.97 -2.45 -14.55
N PRO A 88 16.13 -3.28 -13.51
CA PRO A 88 15.17 -4.32 -13.19
C PRO A 88 13.80 -3.71 -12.82
N THR A 89 12.73 -4.37 -13.25
CA THR A 89 11.34 -3.99 -12.90
C THR A 89 10.86 -4.81 -11.71
N ILE A 90 10.19 -4.16 -10.76
CA ILE A 90 9.59 -4.81 -9.57
C ILE A 90 8.06 -4.60 -9.61
N LEU A 91 7.30 -5.67 -9.32
CA LEU A 91 5.85 -5.61 -9.15
C LEU A 91 5.49 -5.67 -7.67
N LEU A 92 4.76 -4.66 -7.20
CA LEU A 92 4.07 -4.69 -5.91
C LEU A 92 2.60 -5.00 -6.16
N ARG A 93 2.06 -5.98 -5.43
CA ARG A 93 0.68 -6.44 -5.58
C ARG A 93 -0.01 -6.48 -4.22
N ALA A 94 -1.23 -5.95 -4.18
CA ALA A 94 -2.13 -6.01 -3.04
C ALA A 94 -3.55 -6.32 -3.51
N ASP A 95 -4.35 -6.93 -2.63
CA ASP A 95 -5.79 -7.15 -2.82
C ASP A 95 -6.59 -6.10 -2.05
N MET A 96 -7.80 -5.83 -2.52
CA MET A 96 -8.67 -4.77 -2.00
C MET A 96 -9.97 -5.30 -1.41
N ASP A 97 -10.40 -6.50 -1.76
CA ASP A 97 -11.68 -7.06 -1.33
C ASP A 97 -11.63 -7.54 0.12
N ALA A 98 -12.75 -7.41 0.80
CA ALA A 98 -12.94 -7.94 2.14
C ALA A 98 -13.54 -9.35 2.11
N LEU A 99 -13.56 -9.97 3.29
CA LEU A 99 -14.17 -11.29 3.51
C LEU A 99 -15.56 -11.16 4.14
N PRO A 100 -16.49 -12.09 3.85
CA PRO A 100 -17.84 -12.11 4.43
C PRO A 100 -17.81 -12.65 5.86
N VAL A 101 -17.08 -11.97 6.74
CA VAL A 101 -16.93 -12.32 8.15
C VAL A 101 -17.49 -11.20 9.01
N THR A 102 -18.19 -11.58 10.08
CA THR A 102 -18.56 -10.62 11.12
C THR A 102 -17.37 -10.44 12.03
N GLU A 103 -16.77 -9.25 12.02
CA GLU A 103 -15.68 -8.91 12.93
C GLU A 103 -16.19 -8.99 14.38
N ASP A 104 -15.55 -9.84 15.20
CA ASP A 104 -15.88 -9.95 16.62
C ASP A 104 -15.39 -8.69 17.35
N ARG A 105 -16.30 -7.75 17.55
CA ARG A 105 -16.07 -6.53 18.32
C ARG A 105 -16.44 -6.74 19.79
N ALA A 106 -15.81 -7.70 20.46
CA ALA A 106 -16.03 -7.95 21.88
C ALA A 106 -15.68 -6.76 22.82
N TRP A 107 -15.20 -5.62 22.28
CA TRP A 107 -14.82 -4.45 23.09
C TRP A 107 -15.18 -3.09 22.45
N HIS A 108 -16.48 -2.75 22.45
CA HIS A 108 -17.07 -1.42 22.20
C HIS A 108 -17.80 -1.17 20.87
N ARG A 109 -18.96 -0.50 21.03
CA ARG A 109 -19.86 0.04 20.02
C ARG A 109 -19.13 0.87 18.96
N MET A 110 -18.66 0.25 17.89
CA MET A 110 -18.69 0.91 16.59
C MET A 110 -19.97 0.43 15.92
N ARG A 111 -20.99 1.30 15.85
CA ARG A 111 -22.08 1.06 14.91
C ARG A 111 -21.45 1.07 13.51
N PRO A 112 -21.78 0.10 12.63
CA PRO A 112 -21.39 0.23 11.23
C PRO A 112 -21.89 1.60 10.77
N ARG A 113 -20.97 2.48 10.36
CA ARG A 113 -21.39 3.65 9.61
C ARG A 113 -22.13 3.04 8.42
N HIS A 114 -23.42 3.34 8.27
CA HIS A 114 -24.11 3.02 7.04
C HIS A 114 -23.25 3.66 5.95
N CYS A 115 -22.64 2.84 5.12
CA CYS A 115 -22.03 3.29 3.88
C CYS A 115 -23.19 3.84 3.06
N THR A 116 -23.44 5.12 3.23
CA THR A 116 -24.42 5.82 2.43
C THR A 116 -23.73 6.01 1.10
N ARG A 117 -24.13 5.22 0.09
CA ARG A 117 -23.75 5.49 -1.29
C ARG A 117 -24.13 6.94 -1.56
N PRO A 118 -23.20 7.87 -1.84
CA PRO A 118 -23.61 9.10 -2.49
C PRO A 118 -24.25 8.71 -3.83
N ALA A 119 -25.38 9.34 -4.12
CA ALA A 119 -26.14 9.13 -5.36
C ALA A 119 -25.33 9.52 -6.60
#